data_AF-A0A818D2J5-F1
#
_entry.id   AF-A0A818D2J5-F1
#
_cell.length_a   1.000
_cell.length_b   1.000
_cell.length_c   1.000
_cell.angle_alpha   90.00
_cell.angle_beta   90.00
_cell.angle_gamma   90.00
#
_symmetry.space_group_name_H-M   'P 1'
#
loop_
_entity.id
_entity.type
_entity.pdbx_description
1 polymer ?
#
loop_
_entity_poly.entity_id
_entity_poly.type
_entity_poly.pdbx_seq_one_letter_code
_entity_poly.pdbx_strand_id
1 'polypeptide(L)'
;MASSSSTRRHPPLRPSSTTNRTSRGVEKRVNTPALSNDINDDEYGIASGKQVPRSYLLKLIKRSHMNGILNLASRGLTEVPIEIFADEIVEDENQQRQKSKTPDFSQNDTETWWNRESLKTLDLSSNSLTTLPNEIETLNYLIVLNIQNNQLTSLPDAIRGLRALEKLVLSQNQLTILPDGLFYCSSLLTLNLSRNHLTKLSNKIGQLSYLQDLDLSENEFELFPKEIGFLTRLNKLTVAKNRLRALPHEFGGLYNLRSLDLSHNQLTQLPESMGDLINLEEIYANANRLTIFPCFNQCARLKEIHMADNQLTEINDNELESLLSLVSLNVRGNRIRNLPEQVALLPNLERLDVTNNDLADLPSKIALNKKIKNISMTGNPLGKIRKDVVRLGTESIMKFLRNRLTIDDGSASNNDPKTFDIPKTVETDDERKRRVYTEHHVVRSTGTFDFSHKNASTLTEESIELISKEKPSHVNLAKNKFTEMPIAFVRLPSVLYELKQIQEILANDNQLVELDANGIMKISTTLCTFNVRNNNIQRLPPELSKCTLLKSLDVAGNPFKLPRPATIAKGTQAILEHLRNQLIE
;
A
#
# COMPACT_ATOMS: atom_id res chain seq x y z
N MET A 1 56.17 13.98 -36.16
CA MET A 1 55.70 15.39 -36.14
C MET A 1 54.61 15.50 -35.10
N ALA A 2 54.81 16.39 -34.14
CA ALA A 2 53.96 16.61 -33.00
C ALA A 2 52.80 17.55 -33.35
N SER A 3 51.64 17.36 -32.71
CA SER A 3 50.82 18.47 -32.20
C SER A 3 49.76 17.97 -31.23
N SER A 4 49.90 18.46 -30.00
CA SER A 4 49.05 18.34 -28.83
C SER A 4 47.71 19.08 -28.95
N SER A 5 46.66 18.54 -28.33
CA SER A 5 45.61 19.37 -27.71
C SER A 5 45.02 18.67 -26.50
N SER A 6 45.29 19.24 -25.33
CA SER A 6 44.74 18.86 -24.03
C SER A 6 43.27 19.27 -23.90
N THR A 7 42.43 18.40 -23.37
CA THR A 7 41.18 18.83 -22.72
C THR A 7 40.92 18.00 -21.48
N ARG A 8 40.73 18.74 -20.38
CA ARG A 8 40.51 18.37 -18.99
C ARG A 8 39.46 17.25 -18.80
N ARG A 9 39.82 16.26 -17.99
CA ARG A 9 38.88 15.32 -17.36
C ARG A 9 38.08 16.06 -16.28
N HIS A 10 36.76 16.12 -16.46
CA HIS A 10 35.81 16.43 -15.39
C HIS A 10 35.33 15.11 -14.73
N PRO A 11 35.15 15.08 -13.40
CA PRO A 11 34.68 13.90 -12.68
C PRO A 11 33.16 13.72 -12.83
N PRO A 12 32.64 12.48 -12.72
CA PRO A 12 31.19 12.27 -12.78
C PRO A 12 30.53 12.80 -11.50
N LEU A 13 29.48 13.60 -11.74
CA LEU A 13 28.62 14.22 -10.74
C LEU A 13 27.87 13.16 -9.92
N ARG A 14 27.94 13.29 -8.60
CA ARG A 14 27.04 12.62 -7.64
C ARG A 14 25.58 12.97 -7.96
N PRO A 15 24.65 12.01 -8.01
CA PRO A 15 23.24 12.32 -7.89
C PRO A 15 22.88 12.61 -6.43
N SER A 16 22.26 13.76 -6.25
CA SER A 16 21.66 14.31 -5.04
C SER A 16 20.64 13.36 -4.41
N SER A 17 20.73 13.25 -3.09
CA SER A 17 19.71 12.67 -2.21
C SER A 17 18.40 13.45 -2.31
N THR A 18 17.44 12.91 -3.05
CA THR A 18 16.02 13.28 -2.94
C THR A 18 15.27 12.16 -2.21
N THR A 19 14.76 12.53 -1.05
CA THR A 19 13.88 11.76 -0.17
C THR A 19 12.63 11.26 -0.90
N ASN A 20 12.56 9.95 -1.16
CA ASN A 20 11.30 9.27 -1.44
C ASN A 20 10.78 8.62 -0.15
N ARG A 21 9.75 9.26 0.43
CA ARG A 21 8.83 8.66 1.40
C ARG A 21 7.80 7.83 0.63
N THR A 22 7.31 6.75 1.27
CA THR A 22 6.37 5.70 0.83
C THR A 22 7.09 4.49 0.21
N SER A 23 6.93 3.25 0.68
CA SER A 23 5.90 2.62 1.53
C SER A 23 6.58 1.74 2.59
N ARG A 24 6.21 1.95 3.87
CA ARG A 24 6.61 1.05 4.96
C ARG A 24 5.84 -0.25 4.79
N GLY A 25 6.48 -1.26 4.20
CA GLY A 25 6.12 -2.64 4.46
C GLY A 25 6.31 -2.89 5.95
N VAL A 26 5.25 -3.29 6.64
CA VAL A 26 5.32 -3.75 8.02
C VAL A 26 5.99 -5.11 8.00
N GLU A 27 7.33 -5.14 7.92
CA GLU A 27 8.08 -6.29 8.38
C GLU A 27 7.87 -6.35 9.90
N LYS A 28 6.90 -7.18 10.32
CA LYS A 28 6.84 -7.65 11.70
C LYS A 28 8.17 -8.31 11.99
N ARG A 29 9.05 -7.61 12.71
CA ARG A 29 10.20 -8.19 13.40
C ARG A 29 9.68 -9.46 14.07
N VAL A 30 10.23 -10.61 13.67
CA VAL A 30 10.04 -11.84 14.44
C VAL A 30 10.65 -11.54 15.80
N ASN A 31 9.80 -11.29 16.79
CA ASN A 31 10.20 -11.17 18.19
C ASN A 31 10.70 -12.55 18.62
N THR A 32 11.95 -12.88 18.31
CA THR A 32 12.73 -13.75 19.18
C THR A 32 12.99 -12.96 20.46
N PRO A 33 12.66 -13.47 21.66
CA PRO A 33 13.08 -12.84 22.90
C PRO A 33 14.59 -12.61 22.82
N ALA A 34 15.06 -11.45 23.28
CA ALA A 34 16.49 -11.19 23.40
C ALA A 34 17.05 -12.19 24.41
N LEU A 35 17.66 -13.27 23.91
CA LEU A 35 18.43 -14.20 24.71
C LEU A 35 19.75 -13.49 25.04
N SER A 36 19.79 -12.61 26.05
CA SER A 36 21.06 -12.04 26.49
C SER A 36 21.85 -13.14 27.18
N ASN A 37 23.08 -13.35 26.73
CA ASN A 37 24.07 -13.92 27.63
C ASN A 37 24.41 -12.78 28.57
N ASP A 38 24.06 -12.86 29.86
CA ASP A 38 24.43 -11.82 30.84
C ASP A 38 25.94 -11.87 31.16
N ILE A 39 26.79 -11.97 30.14
CA ILE A 39 28.24 -11.89 30.20
C ILE A 39 28.61 -10.69 29.33
N ASN A 40 29.37 -9.74 29.89
CA ASN A 40 29.78 -8.54 29.16
C ASN A 40 30.63 -8.92 27.94
N ASP A 41 30.00 -8.85 26.77
CA ASP A 41 30.61 -9.09 25.45
C ASP A 41 31.80 -8.14 25.15
N ASP A 42 31.84 -7.00 25.85
CA ASP A 42 32.87 -5.96 25.71
C ASP A 42 34.25 -6.40 26.22
N GLU A 43 34.34 -7.32 27.17
CA GLU A 43 35.62 -7.78 27.76
C GLU A 43 36.43 -8.64 26.76
N TYR A 44 35.78 -9.21 25.73
CA TYR A 44 36.39 -10.15 24.79
C TYR A 44 36.47 -9.62 23.35
N GLY A 45 36.23 -8.32 23.13
CA GLY A 45 36.47 -7.67 21.84
C GLY A 45 35.57 -8.15 20.69
N ILE A 46 34.34 -8.57 21.01
CA ILE A 46 33.36 -9.16 20.07
C ILE A 46 32.97 -8.18 18.95
N ALA A 47 33.09 -6.87 19.18
CA ALA A 47 32.86 -5.82 18.18
C ALA A 47 33.87 -5.81 16.99
N SER A 48 34.92 -6.64 17.01
CA SER A 48 36.02 -6.60 16.02
C SER A 48 35.91 -7.61 14.87
N GLY A 49 34.86 -8.42 14.80
CA GLY A 49 34.69 -9.43 13.73
C GLY A 49 35.73 -10.57 13.78
N LYS A 50 36.46 -10.71 14.88
CA LYS A 50 37.40 -11.82 15.12
C LYS A 50 36.66 -13.02 15.72
N GLN A 51 37.12 -14.21 15.38
CA GLN A 51 36.63 -15.46 15.97
C GLN A 51 36.79 -15.40 17.50
N VAL A 52 35.70 -15.70 18.21
CA VAL A 52 35.66 -15.62 19.67
C VAL A 52 36.61 -16.64 20.28
N PRO A 53 37.41 -16.29 21.33
CA PRO A 53 38.33 -17.22 21.95
C PRO A 53 37.62 -18.48 22.48
N ARG A 54 38.24 -19.65 22.31
CA ARG A 54 37.71 -20.94 22.80
C ARG A 54 37.40 -20.91 24.30
N SER A 55 38.21 -20.23 25.11
CA SER A 55 37.99 -20.08 26.55
C SER A 55 36.68 -19.36 26.91
N TYR A 56 36.26 -18.40 26.09
CA TYR A 56 35.00 -17.69 26.28
C TYR A 56 33.81 -18.56 25.84
N LEU A 57 33.94 -19.29 24.73
CA LEU A 57 32.92 -20.26 24.29
C LEU A 57 32.67 -21.32 25.37
N LEU A 58 33.73 -21.87 25.97
CA LEU A 58 33.63 -22.83 27.06
C LEU A 58 32.89 -22.26 28.28
N LYS A 59 33.12 -20.99 28.65
CA LYS A 59 32.37 -20.32 29.73
C LYS A 59 30.88 -20.24 29.43
N LEU A 60 30.51 -19.92 28.18
CA LEU A 60 29.10 -19.88 27.76
C LEU A 60 28.45 -21.26 27.80
N ILE A 61 29.15 -22.30 27.30
CA ILE A 61 28.64 -23.67 27.33
C ILE A 61 28.46 -24.14 28.78
N LYS A 62 29.45 -23.90 29.65
CA LYS A 62 29.35 -24.19 31.09
C LYS A 62 28.10 -23.54 31.72
N ARG A 63 27.86 -22.26 31.45
CA ARG A 63 26.69 -21.53 31.95
C ARG A 63 25.38 -22.08 31.40
N SER A 64 25.35 -22.55 30.15
CA SER A 64 24.15 -23.11 29.54
C SER A 64 23.65 -24.37 30.24
N HIS A 65 24.53 -25.10 30.95
CA HIS A 65 24.10 -26.22 31.79
C HIS A 65 23.30 -25.81 33.03
N MET A 66 23.28 -24.52 33.41
CA MET A 66 22.50 -24.05 34.56
C MET A 66 21.05 -23.68 34.20
N ASN A 67 20.80 -23.32 32.94
CA ASN A 67 19.50 -22.78 32.51
C ASN A 67 18.95 -23.40 31.21
N GLY A 68 19.68 -24.35 30.61
CA GLY A 68 19.32 -24.99 29.34
C GLY A 68 19.33 -24.06 28.13
N ILE A 69 19.98 -22.89 28.21
CA ILE A 69 20.01 -21.89 27.14
C ILE A 69 21.46 -21.58 26.73
N LEU A 70 21.77 -21.78 25.46
CA LEU A 70 23.05 -21.45 24.87
C LEU A 70 22.84 -20.50 23.69
N ASN A 71 23.21 -19.23 23.85
CA ASN A 71 23.27 -18.28 22.74
C ASN A 71 24.72 -18.13 22.25
N LEU A 72 24.95 -18.49 21.00
CA LEU A 72 26.19 -18.35 20.25
C LEU A 72 26.02 -17.51 18.97
N ALA A 73 24.97 -16.70 18.89
CA ALA A 73 24.69 -15.82 17.76
C ALA A 73 25.77 -14.75 17.55
N SER A 74 26.04 -14.38 16.30
CA SER A 74 26.94 -13.27 15.92
C SER A 74 28.38 -13.40 16.43
N ARG A 75 28.91 -14.63 16.55
CA ARG A 75 30.24 -14.91 17.11
C ARG A 75 31.30 -15.24 16.04
N GLY A 76 30.97 -15.06 14.77
CA GLY A 76 31.88 -15.36 13.66
C GLY A 76 32.26 -16.84 13.55
N LEU A 77 31.38 -17.73 14.03
CA LEU A 77 31.63 -19.17 13.98
C LEU A 77 31.55 -19.69 12.54
N THR A 78 32.53 -20.49 12.14
CA THR A 78 32.54 -21.22 10.86
C THR A 78 32.10 -22.67 11.00
N GLU A 79 32.23 -23.23 12.20
CA GLU A 79 31.79 -24.56 12.61
C GLU A 79 31.08 -24.50 13.97
N VAL A 80 30.25 -25.50 14.24
CA VAL A 80 29.59 -25.63 15.54
C VAL A 80 30.60 -26.22 16.54
N PRO A 81 30.86 -25.55 17.69
CA PRO A 81 31.80 -26.06 18.69
C PRO A 81 31.40 -27.46 19.17
N ILE A 82 32.33 -28.43 19.08
CA ILE A 82 32.07 -29.83 19.44
C ILE A 82 31.74 -29.98 20.92
N GLU A 83 32.21 -29.05 21.76
CA GLU A 83 31.99 -29.06 23.20
C GLU A 83 30.53 -28.88 23.61
N ILE A 84 29.67 -28.42 22.69
CA ILE A 84 28.21 -28.35 22.91
C ILE A 84 27.61 -29.75 23.05
N PHE A 85 28.21 -30.74 22.38
CA PHE A 85 27.72 -32.13 22.35
C PHE A 85 28.37 -33.02 23.41
N ALA A 86 29.33 -32.50 24.17
CA ALA A 86 30.05 -33.26 25.17
C ALA A 86 29.27 -33.33 26.49
N ASP A 87 29.00 -34.55 26.98
CA ASP A 87 28.39 -34.78 28.30
C ASP A 87 29.30 -34.27 29.44
N GLU A 88 30.62 -34.37 29.24
CA GLU A 88 31.66 -33.81 30.10
C GLU A 88 32.50 -32.80 29.31
N ILE A 89 32.48 -31.52 29.73
CA ILE A 89 33.54 -30.59 29.35
C ILE A 89 34.74 -31.00 30.20
N VAL A 90 35.52 -31.97 29.73
CA VAL A 90 36.78 -32.36 30.36
C VAL A 90 37.75 -31.21 30.15
N GLU A 91 37.66 -30.19 31.00
CA GLU A 91 38.86 -29.46 31.31
C GLU A 91 39.83 -30.42 32.00
N ASP A 92 41.10 -30.18 31.75
CA ASP A 92 42.27 -30.87 32.28
C ASP A 92 42.37 -30.74 33.83
N GLU A 93 41.27 -30.91 34.56
CA GLU A 93 41.21 -30.99 36.02
C GLU A 93 42.07 -32.15 36.54
N ASN A 94 42.41 -33.13 35.70
CA ASN A 94 43.35 -34.18 36.07
C ASN A 94 44.78 -33.67 36.32
N GLN A 95 45.13 -32.44 35.93
CA GLN A 95 46.38 -31.81 36.38
C GLN A 95 46.25 -31.13 37.76
N GLN A 96 45.03 -30.83 38.24
CA GLN A 96 44.80 -30.31 39.60
C GLN A 96 44.41 -31.41 40.60
N ARG A 97 43.68 -32.44 40.18
CA ARG A 97 43.29 -33.59 41.02
C ARG A 97 44.46 -34.45 41.51
N GLN A 98 45.63 -34.36 40.87
CA GLN A 98 46.84 -35.01 41.39
C GLN A 98 47.54 -34.22 42.52
N LYS A 99 47.08 -33.01 42.88
CA LYS A 99 47.70 -32.21 43.96
C LYS A 99 46.88 -32.06 45.24
N SER A 100 45.60 -32.39 45.29
CA SER A 100 44.79 -32.24 46.51
C SER A 100 44.13 -33.56 46.94
N LYS A 101 44.80 -34.28 47.85
CA LYS A 101 44.32 -35.52 48.48
C LYS A 101 43.40 -35.30 49.69
N THR A 102 42.74 -34.15 49.79
CA THR A 102 41.79 -33.85 50.87
C THR A 102 40.52 -33.28 50.27
N PRO A 103 39.34 -33.88 50.53
CA PRO A 103 38.08 -33.28 50.13
C PRO A 103 37.86 -32.03 50.98
N ASP A 104 37.98 -30.86 50.36
CA ASP A 104 37.69 -29.59 51.00
C ASP A 104 36.18 -29.32 50.91
N PHE A 105 35.47 -29.46 52.04
CA PHE A 105 34.05 -29.16 52.16
C PHE A 105 33.77 -27.66 52.40
N SER A 106 34.78 -26.78 52.32
CA SER A 106 34.64 -25.35 52.59
C SER A 106 34.43 -24.48 51.35
N GLN A 107 34.52 -25.04 50.15
CA GLN A 107 34.12 -24.33 48.93
C GLN A 107 32.64 -24.52 48.70
N ASN A 108 31.92 -23.41 48.75
CA ASN A 108 30.53 -23.26 48.37
C ASN A 108 30.42 -23.35 46.83
N ASP A 109 30.88 -24.47 46.25
CA ASP A 109 30.76 -24.77 44.83
C ASP A 109 29.28 -25.03 44.53
N THR A 110 28.61 -23.93 44.20
CA THR A 110 27.25 -23.93 43.65
C THR A 110 27.20 -24.57 42.25
N GLU A 111 28.35 -24.98 41.68
CA GLU A 111 28.50 -25.69 40.41
C GLU A 111 28.61 -27.21 40.60
N THR A 112 27.63 -27.80 41.26
CA THR A 112 27.61 -29.26 41.42
C THR A 112 27.13 -29.93 40.12
N TRP A 113 27.98 -30.78 39.53
CA TRP A 113 27.79 -31.40 38.20
C TRP A 113 26.50 -32.24 38.04
N TRP A 114 25.84 -32.61 39.13
CA TRP A 114 24.55 -33.30 39.12
C TRP A 114 23.33 -32.37 38.93
N ASN A 115 23.52 -31.05 38.91
CA ASN A 115 22.47 -30.06 38.68
C ASN A 115 22.44 -29.53 37.24
N ARG A 116 22.94 -30.32 36.26
CA ARG A 116 22.97 -29.93 34.85
C ARG A 116 21.59 -30.06 34.22
N GLU A 117 21.06 -28.92 33.76
CA GLU A 117 19.88 -28.88 32.91
C GLU A 117 20.30 -29.23 31.46
N SER A 118 19.54 -30.11 30.81
CA SER A 118 19.74 -30.43 29.40
C SER A 118 19.51 -29.18 28.54
N LEU A 119 20.26 -29.06 27.45
CA LEU A 119 20.14 -27.91 26.55
C LEU A 119 18.77 -27.91 25.86
N LYS A 120 17.96 -26.89 26.14
CA LYS A 120 16.61 -26.68 25.61
C LYS A 120 16.58 -25.66 24.48
N THR A 121 17.44 -24.64 24.52
CA THR A 121 17.51 -23.57 23.51
C THR A 121 18.93 -23.38 23.03
N LEU A 122 19.14 -23.47 21.71
CA LEU A 122 20.42 -23.23 21.06
C LEU A 122 20.24 -22.17 19.96
N ASP A 123 20.93 -21.05 20.10
CA ASP A 123 20.98 -19.99 19.09
C ASP A 123 22.39 -19.92 18.46
N LEU A 124 22.50 -20.27 17.19
CA LEU A 124 23.71 -20.22 16.36
C LEU A 124 23.58 -19.17 15.24
N SER A 125 22.63 -18.25 15.35
CA SER A 125 22.29 -17.33 14.26
C SER A 125 23.36 -16.30 13.92
N SER A 126 23.33 -15.76 12.70
CA SER A 126 24.25 -14.70 12.25
C SER A 126 25.73 -15.08 12.37
N ASN A 127 26.06 -16.32 12.00
CA ASN A 127 27.42 -16.82 11.92
C ASN A 127 27.78 -17.14 10.46
N SER A 128 28.86 -17.87 10.22
CA SER A 128 29.30 -18.32 8.89
C SER A 128 29.32 -19.85 8.79
N LEU A 129 28.35 -20.51 9.44
CA LEU A 129 28.23 -21.97 9.43
C LEU A 129 27.83 -22.46 8.04
N THR A 130 28.54 -23.48 7.53
CA THR A 130 28.26 -24.11 6.22
C THR A 130 27.56 -25.46 6.32
N THR A 131 27.72 -26.14 7.45
CA THR A 131 27.08 -27.44 7.77
C THR A 131 26.77 -27.52 9.27
N LEU A 132 25.87 -28.44 9.64
CA LEU A 132 25.72 -28.90 11.03
C LEU A 132 26.36 -30.29 11.19
N PRO A 133 27.03 -30.55 12.33
CA PRO A 133 27.60 -31.87 12.64
C PRO A 133 26.49 -32.91 12.92
N ASN A 134 26.80 -34.20 12.74
CA ASN A 134 25.84 -35.29 13.01
C ASN A 134 25.55 -35.44 14.50
N GLU A 135 26.48 -35.02 15.34
CA GLU A 135 26.40 -34.97 16.80
C GLU A 135 25.22 -34.14 17.30
N ILE A 136 24.58 -33.33 16.44
CA ILE A 136 23.31 -32.65 16.75
C ILE A 136 22.21 -33.61 17.23
N GLU A 137 22.27 -34.89 16.84
CA GLU A 137 21.31 -35.90 17.29
C GLU A 137 21.33 -36.16 18.80
N THR A 138 22.42 -35.83 19.49
CA THR A 138 22.55 -36.02 20.95
C THR A 138 21.72 -35.01 21.73
N LEU A 139 21.35 -33.87 21.13
CA LEU A 139 20.54 -32.82 21.75
C LEU A 139 19.03 -33.16 21.74
N ASN A 140 18.67 -34.36 22.21
CA ASN A 140 17.32 -34.91 22.17
C ASN A 140 16.26 -34.12 22.99
N TYR A 141 16.69 -33.29 23.94
CA TYR A 141 15.84 -32.40 24.75
C TYR A 141 15.73 -30.98 24.19
N LEU A 142 16.36 -30.69 23.05
CA LEU A 142 16.34 -29.36 22.45
C LEU A 142 14.93 -29.01 21.95
N ILE A 143 14.40 -27.89 22.43
CA ILE A 143 13.07 -27.35 22.12
C ILE A 143 13.17 -26.30 21.02
N VAL A 144 14.20 -25.45 21.08
CA VAL A 144 14.40 -24.34 20.14
C VAL A 144 15.80 -24.40 19.54
N LEU A 145 15.86 -24.45 18.20
CA LEU A 145 17.09 -24.35 17.43
C LEU A 145 16.99 -23.19 16.45
N ASN A 146 17.82 -22.16 16.64
CA ASN A 146 17.92 -21.02 15.76
C ASN A 146 19.27 -21.00 15.05
N ILE A 147 19.29 -21.14 13.73
CA ILE A 147 20.50 -21.11 12.90
C ILE A 147 20.29 -20.16 11.71
N GLN A 148 19.44 -19.15 11.87
CA GLN A 148 19.19 -18.17 10.81
C GLN A 148 20.44 -17.39 10.43
N ASN A 149 20.46 -16.83 9.21
CA ASN A 149 21.53 -15.95 8.73
C ASN A 149 22.91 -16.64 8.83
N ASN A 150 23.04 -17.78 8.15
CA ASN A 150 24.26 -18.56 8.02
C ASN A 150 24.45 -18.94 6.55
N GLN A 151 25.35 -19.87 6.24
CA GLN A 151 25.67 -20.31 4.89
C GLN A 151 25.39 -21.81 4.70
N LEU A 152 24.41 -22.35 5.43
CA LEU A 152 24.09 -23.78 5.37
C LEU A 152 23.59 -24.16 3.98
N THR A 153 24.23 -25.16 3.37
CA THR A 153 23.83 -25.69 2.05
C THR A 153 22.92 -26.91 2.14
N SER A 154 23.03 -27.66 3.25
CA SER A 154 22.19 -28.80 3.60
C SER A 154 22.08 -28.96 5.13
N LEU A 155 21.13 -29.77 5.58
CA LEU A 155 21.05 -30.25 6.96
C LEU A 155 21.42 -31.74 7.02
N PRO A 156 22.06 -32.23 8.10
CA PRO A 156 22.33 -33.65 8.29
C PRO A 156 21.03 -34.42 8.58
N ASP A 157 20.98 -35.69 8.19
CA ASP A 157 19.84 -36.58 8.51
C ASP A 157 19.71 -36.83 10.04
N ALA A 158 20.81 -36.65 10.76
CA ALA A 158 20.92 -36.72 12.22
C ALA A 158 19.98 -35.75 12.96
N ILE A 159 19.46 -34.71 12.29
CA ILE A 159 18.43 -33.81 12.86
C ILE A 159 17.20 -34.57 13.39
N ARG A 160 16.95 -35.79 12.90
CA ARG A 160 15.91 -36.71 13.39
C ARG A 160 16.00 -37.05 14.88
N GLY A 161 17.17 -36.87 15.51
CA GLY A 161 17.38 -37.07 16.95
C GLY A 161 16.69 -36.03 17.82
N LEU A 162 16.37 -34.86 17.26
CA LEU A 162 15.75 -33.73 17.95
C LEU A 162 14.24 -33.93 18.15
N ARG A 163 13.85 -34.94 18.94
CA ARG A 163 12.45 -35.35 19.13
C ARG A 163 11.60 -34.36 19.94
N ALA A 164 12.24 -33.58 20.81
CA ALA A 164 11.59 -32.52 21.60
C ALA A 164 11.51 -31.17 20.87
N LEU A 165 12.01 -31.08 19.63
CA LEU A 165 12.11 -29.81 18.92
C LEU A 165 10.74 -29.27 18.54
N GLU A 166 10.42 -28.10 19.08
CA GLU A 166 9.17 -27.38 18.82
C GLU A 166 9.39 -26.23 17.83
N LYS A 167 10.58 -25.62 17.81
CA LYS A 167 10.88 -24.47 16.95
C LYS A 167 12.22 -24.62 16.25
N LEU A 168 12.18 -24.62 14.92
CA LEU A 168 13.36 -24.63 14.06
C LEU A 168 13.38 -23.40 13.14
N VAL A 169 14.41 -22.57 13.28
CA VAL A 169 14.60 -21.37 12.46
C VAL A 169 15.87 -21.52 11.64
N LEU A 170 15.71 -21.58 10.32
CA LEU A 170 16.76 -21.80 9.32
C LEU A 170 16.72 -20.73 8.21
N SER A 171 16.05 -19.62 8.47
CA SER A 171 15.89 -18.55 7.50
C SER A 171 17.23 -17.93 7.09
N GLN A 172 17.32 -17.38 5.87
CA GLN A 172 18.55 -16.75 5.36
C GLN A 172 19.75 -17.71 5.39
N ASN A 173 19.61 -18.85 4.73
CA ASN A 173 20.68 -19.82 4.48
C ASN A 173 20.74 -20.11 2.97
N GLN A 174 21.49 -21.15 2.57
CA GLN A 174 21.65 -21.57 1.18
C GLN A 174 21.10 -22.98 0.94
N LEU A 175 20.09 -23.39 1.72
CA LEU A 175 19.55 -24.75 1.66
C LEU A 175 18.90 -25.01 0.30
N THR A 176 19.28 -26.09 -0.35
CA THR A 176 18.72 -26.52 -1.65
C THR A 176 17.75 -27.70 -1.51
N ILE A 177 17.92 -28.51 -0.45
CA ILE A 177 17.09 -29.67 -0.11
C ILE A 177 16.95 -29.82 1.41
N LEU A 178 15.84 -30.41 1.85
CA LEU A 178 15.62 -30.81 3.23
C LEU A 178 15.86 -32.33 3.37
N PRO A 179 16.62 -32.79 4.38
CA PRO A 179 16.79 -34.22 4.63
C PRO A 179 15.50 -34.84 5.14
N ASP A 180 15.31 -36.13 4.85
CA ASP A 180 14.13 -36.86 5.33
C ASP A 180 14.07 -36.93 6.86
N GLY A 181 15.22 -36.91 7.54
CA GLY A 181 15.36 -36.85 8.99
C GLY A 181 14.57 -35.71 9.64
N LEU A 182 14.43 -34.55 8.98
CA LEU A 182 13.69 -33.40 9.50
C LEU A 182 12.21 -33.72 9.79
N PHE A 183 11.60 -34.58 8.96
CA PHE A 183 10.18 -34.89 9.07
C PHE A 183 9.86 -35.87 10.21
N TYR A 184 10.89 -36.41 10.89
CA TYR A 184 10.74 -37.20 12.11
C TYR A 184 10.66 -36.35 13.40
N CYS A 185 10.89 -35.03 13.31
CA CYS A 185 10.68 -34.08 14.42
C CYS A 185 9.18 -33.84 14.63
N SER A 186 8.44 -34.85 15.10
CA SER A 186 6.97 -34.83 15.19
C SER A 186 6.40 -33.77 16.14
N SER A 187 7.21 -33.25 17.08
CA SER A 187 6.83 -32.21 18.04
C SER A 187 6.91 -30.80 17.46
N LEU A 188 7.37 -30.64 16.21
CA LEU A 188 7.63 -29.34 15.62
C LEU A 188 6.35 -28.52 15.46
N LEU A 189 6.32 -27.34 16.08
CA LEU A 189 5.23 -26.37 16.05
C LEU A 189 5.53 -25.24 15.06
N THR A 190 6.80 -24.83 14.94
CA THR A 190 7.22 -23.73 14.08
C THR A 190 8.43 -24.14 13.24
N LEU A 191 8.30 -24.00 11.93
CA LEU A 191 9.38 -24.21 10.96
C LEU A 191 9.53 -22.98 10.07
N ASN A 192 10.68 -22.31 10.16
CA ASN A 192 11.02 -21.19 9.29
C ASN A 192 12.19 -21.55 8.38
N LEU A 193 11.91 -21.67 7.08
CA LEU A 193 12.85 -21.96 6.00
C LEU A 193 12.93 -20.81 4.99
N SER A 194 12.43 -19.62 5.35
CA SER A 194 12.39 -18.48 4.43
C SER A 194 13.77 -18.07 3.93
N ARG A 195 13.87 -17.48 2.74
CA ARG A 195 15.14 -16.99 2.16
C ARG A 195 16.20 -18.10 2.08
N ASN A 196 15.87 -19.16 1.35
CA ASN A 196 16.77 -20.26 0.99
C ASN A 196 16.65 -20.52 -0.53
N HIS A 197 17.23 -21.62 -1.02
CA HIS A 197 17.19 -22.03 -2.43
C HIS A 197 16.41 -23.35 -2.62
N LEU A 198 15.41 -23.60 -1.79
CA LEU A 198 14.63 -24.84 -1.83
C LEU A 198 13.74 -24.87 -3.08
N THR A 199 13.82 -25.95 -3.84
CA THR A 199 13.04 -26.13 -5.09
C THR A 199 11.87 -27.09 -4.94
N LYS A 200 11.95 -28.03 -3.97
CA LYS A 200 10.95 -29.08 -3.75
C LYS A 200 10.71 -29.32 -2.28
N LEU A 201 9.45 -29.52 -1.92
CA LEU A 201 9.03 -29.93 -0.58
C LEU A 201 8.77 -31.45 -0.62
N SER A 202 9.37 -32.20 0.31
CA SER A 202 9.18 -33.65 0.41
C SER A 202 7.73 -34.00 0.72
N ASN A 203 7.24 -35.13 0.20
CA ASN A 203 5.92 -35.68 0.55
C ASN A 203 5.82 -36.06 2.04
N LYS A 204 6.95 -36.21 2.73
CA LYS A 204 7.00 -36.45 4.17
C LYS A 204 6.60 -35.25 5.01
N ILE A 205 6.39 -34.06 4.42
CA ILE A 205 5.92 -32.88 5.17
C ILE A 205 4.66 -33.17 6.00
N GLY A 206 3.76 -34.01 5.49
CA GLY A 206 2.54 -34.40 6.20
C GLY A 206 2.76 -35.15 7.52
N GLN A 207 3.99 -35.59 7.83
CA GLN A 207 4.35 -36.20 9.11
C GLN A 207 4.46 -35.17 10.25
N LEU A 208 4.66 -33.89 9.94
CA LEU A 208 4.73 -32.79 10.92
C LEU A 208 3.32 -32.36 11.36
N SER A 209 2.54 -33.31 11.90
CA SER A 209 1.11 -33.13 12.21
C SER A 209 0.82 -32.10 13.32
N TYR A 210 1.84 -31.72 14.11
CA TYR A 210 1.75 -30.69 15.14
C TYR A 210 2.10 -29.29 14.65
N LEU A 211 2.55 -29.14 13.41
CA LEU A 211 3.03 -27.86 12.88
C LEU A 211 1.89 -26.84 12.84
N GLN A 212 2.17 -25.67 13.40
CA GLN A 212 1.24 -24.54 13.51
C GLN A 212 1.67 -23.36 12.63
N ASP A 213 2.98 -23.12 12.54
CA ASP A 213 3.53 -22.01 11.76
C ASP A 213 4.59 -22.54 10.78
N LEU A 214 4.36 -22.32 9.48
CA LEU A 214 5.28 -22.70 8.42
C LEU A 214 5.59 -21.49 7.52
N ASP A 215 6.87 -21.13 7.44
CA ASP A 215 7.36 -20.09 6.55
C ASP A 215 8.34 -20.69 5.53
N LEU A 216 7.92 -20.68 4.27
CA LEU A 216 8.66 -21.12 3.09
C LEU A 216 8.90 -19.96 2.10
N SER A 217 8.71 -18.71 2.54
CA SER A 217 8.81 -17.54 1.65
C SER A 217 10.22 -17.35 1.08
N GLU A 218 10.33 -16.66 -0.05
CA GLU A 218 11.63 -16.35 -0.69
C GLU A 218 12.47 -17.62 -0.94
N ASN A 219 11.87 -18.62 -1.59
CA ASN A 219 12.51 -19.84 -2.07
C ASN A 219 12.22 -20.01 -3.58
N GLU A 220 12.42 -21.21 -4.12
CA GLU A 220 12.25 -21.53 -5.54
C GLU A 220 11.22 -22.64 -5.77
N PHE A 221 10.22 -22.79 -4.89
CA PHE A 221 9.18 -23.81 -5.02
C PHE A 221 8.31 -23.57 -6.26
N GLU A 222 8.16 -24.59 -7.11
CA GLU A 222 7.27 -24.55 -8.28
C GLU A 222 5.90 -25.22 -8.04
N LEU A 223 5.88 -26.26 -7.20
CA LEU A 223 4.71 -27.05 -6.83
C LEU A 223 4.85 -27.56 -5.39
N PHE A 224 3.72 -27.83 -4.74
CA PHE A 224 3.69 -28.54 -3.47
C PHE A 224 3.16 -29.97 -3.60
N PRO A 225 3.66 -30.90 -2.76
CA PRO A 225 3.11 -32.25 -2.66
C PRO A 225 1.69 -32.19 -2.06
N LYS A 226 0.84 -33.17 -2.42
CA LYS A 226 -0.53 -33.27 -1.87
C LYS A 226 -0.55 -33.41 -0.35
N GLU A 227 0.50 -33.99 0.22
CA GLU A 227 0.66 -34.22 1.65
C GLU A 227 0.79 -32.94 2.47
N ILE A 228 0.97 -31.76 1.83
CA ILE A 228 0.83 -30.48 2.53
C ILE A 228 -0.55 -30.34 3.19
N GLY A 229 -1.59 -30.92 2.59
CA GLY A 229 -2.96 -30.93 3.12
C GLY A 229 -3.12 -31.69 4.43
N PHE A 230 -2.12 -32.48 4.85
CA PHE A 230 -2.15 -33.24 6.10
C PHE A 230 -1.68 -32.42 7.32
N LEU A 231 -1.20 -31.19 7.11
CA LEU A 231 -0.83 -30.27 8.19
C LEU A 231 -2.09 -29.63 8.83
N THR A 232 -2.96 -30.48 9.39
CA THR A 232 -4.29 -30.08 9.84
C THR A 232 -4.29 -29.10 11.01
N ARG A 233 -3.18 -28.94 11.72
CA ARG A 233 -3.02 -27.98 12.85
C ARG A 233 -2.38 -26.65 12.43
N LEU A 234 -2.05 -26.49 11.15
CA LEU A 234 -1.38 -25.30 10.65
C LEU A 234 -2.31 -24.08 10.80
N ASN A 235 -1.84 -23.07 11.51
CA ASN A 235 -2.52 -21.79 11.72
C ASN A 235 -2.02 -20.73 10.74
N LYS A 236 -0.72 -20.74 10.41
CA LYS A 236 -0.11 -19.76 9.51
C LYS A 236 0.79 -20.44 8.48
N LEU A 237 0.57 -20.10 7.21
CA LEU A 237 1.38 -20.55 6.09
C LEU A 237 1.83 -19.36 5.25
N THR A 238 3.14 -19.12 5.19
CA THR A 238 3.74 -18.07 4.36
C THR A 238 4.59 -18.71 3.27
N VAL A 239 4.22 -18.53 2.01
CA VAL A 239 4.92 -19.09 0.84
C VAL A 239 5.16 -18.02 -0.23
N ALA A 240 5.16 -16.75 0.18
CA ALA A 240 5.32 -15.61 -0.71
C ALA A 240 6.68 -15.62 -1.43
N LYS A 241 6.76 -14.98 -2.60
CA LYS A 241 8.00 -14.84 -3.39
C LYS A 241 8.63 -16.20 -3.74
N ASN A 242 7.81 -17.12 -4.26
CA ASN A 242 8.24 -18.40 -4.82
C ASN A 242 7.91 -18.42 -6.33
N ARG A 243 7.94 -19.60 -6.95
CA ARG A 243 7.59 -19.81 -8.36
C ARG A 243 6.37 -20.72 -8.51
N LEU A 244 5.48 -20.76 -7.49
CA LEU A 244 4.35 -21.68 -7.46
C LEU A 244 3.41 -21.43 -8.64
N ARG A 245 3.12 -22.48 -9.41
CA ARG A 245 2.21 -22.41 -10.57
C ARG A 245 0.79 -22.88 -10.26
N ALA A 246 0.65 -23.79 -9.29
CA ALA A 246 -0.62 -24.29 -8.79
C ALA A 246 -0.48 -24.75 -7.34
N LEU A 247 -1.62 -24.88 -6.65
CA LEU A 247 -1.74 -25.56 -5.36
C LEU A 247 -2.48 -26.90 -5.56
N PRO A 248 -2.14 -27.96 -4.80
CA PRO A 248 -2.85 -29.23 -4.87
C PRO A 248 -4.30 -29.11 -4.37
N HIS A 249 -5.19 -30.00 -4.81
CA HIS A 249 -6.58 -30.03 -4.34
C HIS A 249 -6.65 -30.28 -2.84
N GLU A 250 -5.75 -31.09 -2.29
CA GLU A 250 -5.66 -31.43 -0.87
C GLU A 250 -5.33 -30.23 0.03
N PHE A 251 -5.00 -29.06 -0.54
CA PHE A 251 -4.74 -27.84 0.23
C PHE A 251 -5.94 -27.42 1.12
N GLY A 252 -7.17 -27.79 0.75
CA GLY A 252 -8.36 -27.61 1.60
C GLY A 252 -8.34 -28.40 2.91
N GLY A 253 -7.45 -29.39 3.06
CA GLY A 253 -7.23 -30.12 4.31
C GLY A 253 -6.65 -29.27 5.45
N LEU A 254 -6.20 -28.04 5.16
CA LEU A 254 -5.68 -27.09 6.15
C LEU A 254 -6.81 -26.35 6.90
N TYR A 255 -7.80 -27.06 7.42
CA TYR A 255 -9.02 -26.47 7.99
C TYR A 255 -8.82 -25.58 9.24
N ASN A 256 -7.66 -25.64 9.92
CA ASN A 256 -7.30 -24.72 11.02
C ASN A 256 -6.53 -23.48 10.55
N LEU A 257 -6.21 -23.36 9.27
CA LEU A 257 -5.42 -22.27 8.74
C LEU A 257 -6.17 -20.95 8.91
N ARG A 258 -5.48 -19.95 9.47
CA ARG A 258 -6.01 -18.60 9.73
C ARG A 258 -5.38 -17.55 8.84
N SER A 259 -4.11 -17.70 8.51
CA SER A 259 -3.37 -16.73 7.70
C SER A 259 -2.58 -17.44 6.61
N LEU A 260 -2.84 -17.04 5.37
CA LEU A 260 -2.21 -17.61 4.18
C LEU A 260 -1.62 -16.50 3.31
N ASP A 261 -0.32 -16.57 3.05
CA ASP A 261 0.37 -15.66 2.12
C ASP A 261 1.00 -16.41 0.95
N LEU A 262 0.38 -16.27 -0.22
CA LEU A 262 0.74 -16.78 -1.54
C LEU A 262 1.31 -15.68 -2.45
N SER A 263 1.57 -14.48 -1.94
CA SER A 263 1.90 -13.31 -2.78
C SER A 263 3.19 -13.50 -3.59
N HIS A 264 3.31 -12.84 -4.74
CA HIS A 264 4.50 -12.91 -5.60
C HIS A 264 4.84 -14.36 -6.03
N ASN A 265 3.85 -15.07 -6.57
CA ASN A 265 4.03 -16.39 -7.18
C ASN A 265 3.59 -16.34 -8.66
N GLN A 266 3.40 -17.50 -9.28
CA GLN A 266 2.99 -17.63 -10.69
C GLN A 266 1.63 -18.35 -10.81
N LEU A 267 0.80 -18.29 -9.76
CA LEU A 267 -0.47 -19.00 -9.67
C LEU A 267 -1.45 -18.45 -10.72
N THR A 268 -2.03 -19.33 -11.53
CA THR A 268 -3.07 -18.97 -12.52
C THR A 268 -4.48 -19.14 -11.97
N GLN A 269 -4.65 -20.02 -10.98
CA GLN A 269 -5.89 -20.29 -10.27
C GLN A 269 -5.58 -20.82 -8.87
N LEU A 270 -6.55 -20.72 -7.96
CA LEU A 270 -6.56 -21.47 -6.70
C LEU A 270 -7.57 -22.62 -6.80
N PRO A 271 -7.36 -23.75 -6.11
CA PRO A 271 -8.26 -24.89 -6.17
C PRO A 271 -9.62 -24.58 -5.52
N GLU A 272 -10.69 -25.25 -5.95
CA GLU A 272 -12.04 -25.07 -5.37
C GLU A 272 -12.08 -25.40 -3.87
N SER A 273 -11.19 -26.29 -3.41
CA SER A 273 -11.01 -26.66 -2.00
C SER A 273 -10.51 -25.53 -1.11
N MET A 274 -10.17 -24.35 -1.66
CA MET A 274 -9.99 -23.13 -0.86
C MET A 274 -11.23 -22.79 -0.02
N GLY A 275 -12.42 -23.19 -0.48
CA GLY A 275 -13.65 -23.06 0.27
C GLY A 275 -13.69 -23.87 1.57
N ASP A 276 -12.87 -24.91 1.72
CA ASP A 276 -12.84 -25.80 2.90
C ASP A 276 -11.99 -25.23 4.06
N LEU A 277 -11.31 -24.09 3.84
CA LEU A 277 -10.52 -23.40 4.85
C LEU A 277 -11.42 -22.61 5.80
N ILE A 278 -12.26 -23.31 6.56
CA ILE A 278 -13.34 -22.76 7.40
C ILE A 278 -12.86 -21.76 8.47
N ASN A 279 -11.59 -21.85 8.89
CA ASN A 279 -10.99 -20.94 9.88
C ASN A 279 -10.15 -19.82 9.28
N LEU A 280 -10.09 -19.69 7.95
CA LEU A 280 -9.27 -18.69 7.30
C LEU A 280 -9.75 -17.28 7.64
N GLU A 281 -8.84 -16.45 8.13
CA GLU A 281 -9.10 -15.06 8.52
C GLU A 281 -8.47 -14.08 7.52
N GLU A 282 -7.31 -14.41 6.96
CA GLU A 282 -6.56 -13.53 6.05
C GLU A 282 -5.95 -14.33 4.90
N ILE A 283 -6.15 -13.85 3.67
CA ILE A 283 -5.47 -14.36 2.47
C ILE A 283 -4.78 -13.23 1.70
N TYR A 284 -3.50 -13.46 1.41
CA TYR A 284 -2.70 -12.61 0.54
C TYR A 284 -2.27 -13.44 -0.68
N ALA A 285 -2.70 -13.03 -1.87
CA ALA A 285 -2.33 -13.64 -3.14
C ALA A 285 -1.97 -12.57 -4.18
N ASN A 286 -1.40 -11.44 -3.70
CA ASN A 286 -1.01 -10.33 -4.55
C ASN A 286 0.07 -10.73 -5.56
N ALA A 287 0.16 -10.03 -6.69
CA ALA A 287 1.22 -10.22 -7.69
C ALA A 287 1.34 -11.69 -8.15
N ASN A 288 0.22 -12.27 -8.56
CA ASN A 288 0.13 -13.59 -9.19
C ASN A 288 -0.40 -13.44 -10.62
N ARG A 289 -0.91 -14.53 -11.22
CA ARG A 289 -1.52 -14.54 -12.56
C ARG A 289 -2.97 -15.05 -12.49
N LEU A 290 -3.65 -14.85 -11.36
CA LEU A 290 -5.00 -15.36 -11.14
C LEU A 290 -5.97 -14.73 -12.13
N THR A 291 -6.73 -15.55 -12.85
CA THR A 291 -7.74 -15.10 -13.82
C THR A 291 -9.16 -15.15 -13.27
N ILE A 292 -9.41 -16.01 -12.29
CA ILE A 292 -10.72 -16.27 -11.68
C ILE A 292 -10.64 -15.97 -10.19
N PHE A 293 -11.66 -15.30 -9.66
CA PHE A 293 -11.78 -15.06 -8.22
C PHE A 293 -12.12 -16.39 -7.53
N PRO A 294 -11.39 -16.80 -6.48
CA PRO A 294 -11.56 -18.11 -5.86
C PRO A 294 -12.84 -18.19 -5.03
N CYS A 295 -13.39 -19.40 -4.97
CA CYS A 295 -14.57 -19.71 -4.17
C CYS A 295 -14.22 -19.86 -2.68
N PHE A 296 -14.87 -19.07 -1.82
CA PHE A 296 -14.69 -19.06 -0.36
C PHE A 296 -15.99 -19.39 0.40
N ASN A 297 -16.85 -20.24 -0.17
CA ASN A 297 -18.23 -20.43 0.29
C ASN A 297 -18.36 -20.83 1.78
N GLN A 298 -17.38 -21.50 2.38
CA GLN A 298 -17.42 -21.91 3.80
C GLN A 298 -16.47 -21.10 4.71
N CYS A 299 -15.75 -20.12 4.16
CA CYS A 299 -14.79 -19.30 4.91
C CYS A 299 -15.49 -18.16 5.67
N ALA A 300 -16.42 -18.49 6.56
CA ALA A 300 -17.24 -17.51 7.29
C ALA A 300 -16.41 -16.56 8.19
N ARG A 301 -15.14 -16.91 8.49
CA ARG A 301 -14.23 -16.12 9.34
C ARG A 301 -13.30 -15.21 8.55
N LEU A 302 -13.38 -15.21 7.22
CA LEU A 302 -12.48 -14.47 6.34
C LEU A 302 -12.71 -12.95 6.49
N LYS A 303 -11.69 -12.25 6.96
CA LYS A 303 -11.69 -10.80 7.24
C LYS A 303 -10.98 -10.01 6.17
N GLU A 304 -9.89 -10.55 5.62
CA GLU A 304 -9.07 -9.84 4.66
C GLU A 304 -8.75 -10.68 3.43
N ILE A 305 -9.04 -10.11 2.25
CA ILE A 305 -8.70 -10.66 0.95
C ILE A 305 -7.83 -9.64 0.21
N HIS A 306 -6.59 -10.02 -0.07
CA HIS A 306 -5.64 -9.21 -0.84
C HIS A 306 -5.19 -9.96 -2.09
N MET A 307 -5.73 -9.60 -3.25
CA MET A 307 -5.45 -10.21 -4.55
C MET A 307 -5.03 -9.16 -5.58
N ALA A 308 -4.30 -8.14 -5.13
CA ALA A 308 -3.85 -7.06 -5.99
C ALA A 308 -2.87 -7.56 -7.07
N ASP A 309 -2.76 -6.82 -8.17
CA ASP A 309 -1.81 -7.06 -9.27
C ASP A 309 -1.92 -8.51 -9.84
N ASN A 310 -3.13 -8.90 -10.22
CA ASN A 310 -3.47 -10.19 -10.84
C ASN A 310 -4.13 -9.96 -12.21
N GLN A 311 -4.86 -10.95 -12.74
CA GLN A 311 -5.55 -10.89 -14.04
C GLN A 311 -7.05 -11.18 -13.90
N LEU A 312 -7.63 -10.94 -12.73
CA LEU A 312 -9.04 -11.22 -12.42
C LEU A 312 -9.95 -10.39 -13.33
N THR A 313 -10.93 -11.02 -13.97
CA THR A 313 -11.85 -10.33 -14.90
C THR A 313 -13.21 -10.00 -14.29
N GLU A 314 -13.63 -10.77 -13.28
CA GLU A 314 -14.91 -10.62 -12.59
C GLU A 314 -14.85 -11.20 -11.18
N ILE A 315 -15.83 -10.85 -10.36
CA ILE A 315 -16.12 -11.43 -9.05
C ILE A 315 -17.59 -11.80 -9.08
N ASN A 316 -17.92 -13.07 -8.83
CA ASN A 316 -19.30 -13.54 -8.95
C ASN A 316 -20.10 -13.26 -7.67
N ASP A 317 -21.41 -13.08 -7.83
CA ASP A 317 -22.38 -12.87 -6.76
C ASP A 317 -22.26 -13.90 -5.63
N ASN A 318 -22.22 -15.19 -5.99
CA ASN A 318 -22.19 -16.31 -5.06
C ASN A 318 -20.91 -16.36 -4.20
N GLU A 319 -19.79 -15.85 -4.73
CA GLU A 319 -18.48 -15.90 -4.05
C GLU A 319 -18.39 -14.92 -2.88
N LEU A 320 -19.22 -13.87 -2.88
CA LEU A 320 -19.24 -12.85 -1.83
C LEU A 320 -20.34 -13.09 -0.78
N GLU A 321 -21.40 -13.82 -1.11
CA GLU A 321 -22.57 -14.01 -0.24
C GLU A 321 -22.19 -14.63 1.13
N SER A 322 -21.21 -15.53 1.16
CA SER A 322 -20.75 -16.20 2.38
C SER A 322 -19.80 -15.36 3.23
N LEU A 323 -19.25 -14.26 2.71
CA LEU A 323 -18.14 -13.51 3.30
C LEU A 323 -18.58 -12.48 4.35
N LEU A 324 -19.44 -12.90 5.28
CA LEU A 324 -20.08 -12.02 6.26
C LEU A 324 -19.09 -11.34 7.23
N SER A 325 -17.91 -11.91 7.43
CA SER A 325 -16.85 -11.34 8.28
C SER A 325 -15.88 -10.42 7.54
N LEU A 326 -16.04 -10.23 6.22
CA LEU A 326 -15.06 -9.51 5.40
C LEU A 326 -15.00 -8.03 5.77
N VAL A 327 -13.80 -7.57 6.11
CA VAL A 327 -13.48 -6.19 6.51
C VAL A 327 -12.74 -5.46 5.39
N SER A 328 -11.89 -6.16 4.65
CA SER A 328 -11.04 -5.57 3.62
C SER A 328 -11.02 -6.44 2.37
N LEU A 329 -11.42 -5.86 1.24
CA LEU A 329 -11.29 -6.45 -0.09
C LEU A 329 -10.36 -5.58 -0.93
N ASN A 330 -9.20 -6.11 -1.28
CA ASN A 330 -8.21 -5.46 -2.13
C ASN A 330 -8.00 -6.29 -3.40
N VAL A 331 -8.52 -5.79 -4.52
CA VAL A 331 -8.40 -6.38 -5.86
C VAL A 331 -7.82 -5.37 -6.84
N ARG A 332 -6.99 -4.44 -6.35
CA ARG A 332 -6.29 -3.43 -7.16
C ARG A 332 -5.49 -4.07 -8.29
N GLY A 333 -5.34 -3.40 -9.43
CA GLY A 333 -4.40 -3.85 -10.48
C GLY A 333 -4.84 -5.14 -11.18
N ASN A 334 -6.15 -5.33 -11.34
CA ASN A 334 -6.75 -6.46 -12.05
C ASN A 334 -7.43 -5.98 -13.34
N ARG A 335 -8.28 -6.82 -13.95
CA ARG A 335 -9.05 -6.52 -15.18
C ARG A 335 -10.57 -6.58 -14.91
N ILE A 336 -10.97 -6.24 -13.69
CA ILE A 336 -12.37 -6.37 -13.25
C ILE A 336 -13.20 -5.29 -13.95
N ARG A 337 -14.24 -5.71 -14.68
CA ARG A 337 -15.12 -4.79 -15.43
C ARG A 337 -16.33 -4.32 -14.66
N ASN A 338 -16.88 -5.17 -13.82
CA ASN A 338 -18.03 -4.89 -12.98
C ASN A 338 -17.83 -5.51 -11.59
N LEU A 339 -18.40 -4.88 -10.57
CA LEU A 339 -18.56 -5.47 -9.24
C LEU A 339 -20.01 -5.92 -9.05
N PRO A 340 -20.24 -7.08 -8.41
CA PRO A 340 -21.59 -7.57 -8.13
C PRO A 340 -22.28 -6.72 -7.05
N GLU A 341 -23.61 -6.69 -7.04
CA GLU A 341 -24.38 -5.90 -6.07
C GLU A 341 -24.18 -6.40 -4.63
N GLN A 342 -23.82 -7.67 -4.46
CA GLN A 342 -23.57 -8.36 -3.20
C GLN A 342 -22.42 -7.73 -2.41
N VAL A 343 -21.49 -7.00 -3.05
CA VAL A 343 -20.48 -6.19 -2.35
C VAL A 343 -21.14 -5.21 -1.36
N ALA A 344 -22.32 -4.69 -1.69
CA ALA A 344 -23.08 -3.80 -0.82
C ALA A 344 -23.64 -4.50 0.43
N LEU A 345 -23.92 -5.80 0.33
CA LEU A 345 -24.56 -6.61 1.38
C LEU A 345 -23.57 -7.10 2.45
N LEU A 346 -22.26 -6.94 2.21
CA LEU A 346 -21.22 -7.33 3.16
C LEU A 346 -21.28 -6.47 4.44
N PRO A 347 -21.71 -7.03 5.58
CA PRO A 347 -22.12 -6.22 6.73
C PRO A 347 -20.96 -5.56 7.47
N ASN A 348 -19.74 -6.07 7.30
CA ASN A 348 -18.54 -5.62 8.00
C ASN A 348 -17.48 -4.96 7.09
N LEU A 349 -17.77 -4.80 5.79
CA LEU A 349 -16.80 -4.29 4.84
C LEU A 349 -16.45 -2.83 5.16
N GLU A 350 -15.19 -2.57 5.50
CA GLU A 350 -14.69 -1.23 5.82
C GLU A 350 -13.83 -0.66 4.68
N ARG A 351 -13.11 -1.52 3.95
CA ARG A 351 -12.15 -1.12 2.92
C ARG A 351 -12.39 -1.89 1.63
N LEU A 352 -12.57 -1.15 0.55
CA LEU A 352 -12.69 -1.68 -0.81
C LEU A 352 -11.67 -0.97 -1.69
N ASP A 353 -10.64 -1.70 -2.13
CA ASP A 353 -9.67 -1.21 -3.12
C ASP A 353 -9.85 -1.94 -4.45
N VAL A 354 -10.36 -1.21 -5.43
CA VAL A 354 -10.55 -1.63 -6.82
C VAL A 354 -9.77 -0.73 -7.78
N THR A 355 -8.74 -0.05 -7.28
CA THR A 355 -7.86 0.82 -8.07
C THR A 355 -7.25 0.10 -9.26
N ASN A 356 -7.05 0.78 -10.39
CA ASN A 356 -6.41 0.23 -11.59
C ASN A 356 -7.07 -1.07 -12.07
N ASN A 357 -8.36 -1.02 -12.35
CA ASN A 357 -9.13 -2.09 -12.97
C ASN A 357 -9.79 -1.55 -14.26
N ASP A 358 -10.66 -2.36 -14.87
CA ASP A 358 -11.44 -1.99 -16.07
C ASP A 358 -12.88 -1.58 -15.72
N LEU A 359 -13.11 -1.07 -14.50
CA LEU A 359 -14.46 -0.73 -14.02
C LEU A 359 -15.04 0.46 -14.78
N ALA A 360 -16.25 0.29 -15.32
CA ALA A 360 -17.02 1.38 -15.92
C ALA A 360 -17.88 2.14 -14.89
N ASP A 361 -18.28 1.46 -13.80
CA ASP A 361 -19.17 1.96 -12.77
C ASP A 361 -19.02 1.17 -11.45
N LEU A 362 -19.68 1.63 -10.38
CA LEU A 362 -19.93 0.85 -9.15
C LEU A 362 -21.42 0.59 -8.97
N PRO A 363 -21.82 -0.55 -8.38
CA PRO A 363 -23.22 -0.79 -8.04
C PRO A 363 -23.71 0.25 -7.02
N SER A 364 -24.81 0.93 -7.36
CA SER A 364 -25.39 2.00 -6.54
C SER A 364 -25.70 1.57 -5.12
N LYS A 365 -26.07 0.29 -4.92
CA LYS A 365 -26.37 -0.31 -3.61
C LYS A 365 -25.22 -0.23 -2.62
N ILE A 366 -23.96 -0.10 -3.07
CA ILE A 366 -22.79 0.10 -2.17
C ILE A 366 -23.02 1.29 -1.21
N ALA A 367 -23.77 2.31 -1.65
CA ALA A 367 -24.08 3.47 -0.84
C ALA A 367 -24.92 3.19 0.42
N LEU A 368 -25.59 2.03 0.46
CA LEU A 368 -26.37 1.53 1.61
C LEU A 368 -25.48 0.90 2.68
N ASN A 369 -24.24 0.54 2.35
CA ASN A 369 -23.31 -0.03 3.29
C ASN A 369 -22.87 1.03 4.32
N LYS A 370 -23.18 0.79 5.60
CA LYS A 370 -22.90 1.73 6.70
C LYS A 370 -21.51 1.59 7.29
N LYS A 371 -20.76 0.54 6.95
CA LYS A 371 -19.44 0.24 7.53
C LYS A 371 -18.29 0.64 6.62
N ILE A 372 -18.51 0.81 5.32
CA ILE A 372 -17.48 1.23 4.38
C ILE A 372 -16.92 2.60 4.78
N LYS A 373 -15.62 2.65 5.03
CA LYS A 373 -14.84 3.85 5.36
C LYS A 373 -13.94 4.29 4.20
N ASN A 374 -13.45 3.34 3.42
CA ASN A 374 -12.53 3.61 2.32
C ASN A 374 -12.96 2.89 1.04
N ILE A 375 -13.26 3.66 -0.01
CA ILE A 375 -13.39 3.16 -1.38
C ILE A 375 -12.28 3.80 -2.20
N SER A 376 -11.36 2.98 -2.69
CA SER A 376 -10.31 3.38 -3.62
C SER A 376 -10.61 2.78 -4.98
N MET A 377 -10.82 3.63 -5.99
CA MET A 377 -11.23 3.20 -7.33
C MET A 377 -10.59 4.02 -8.45
N THR A 378 -9.49 4.72 -8.16
CA THR A 378 -8.76 5.51 -9.15
C THR A 378 -8.17 4.62 -10.25
N GLY A 379 -7.85 5.18 -11.41
CA GLY A 379 -7.23 4.42 -12.51
C GLY A 379 -8.16 3.45 -13.24
N ASN A 380 -9.47 3.58 -13.05
CA ASN A 380 -10.50 2.86 -13.81
C ASN A 380 -11.05 3.72 -14.97
N PRO A 381 -11.51 3.13 -16.08
CA PRO A 381 -12.19 3.82 -17.18
C PRO A 381 -13.65 4.18 -16.81
N LEU A 382 -13.82 4.92 -15.71
CA LEU A 382 -15.13 5.26 -15.17
C LEU A 382 -15.92 6.13 -16.15
N GLY A 383 -17.05 5.59 -16.63
CA GLY A 383 -17.95 6.29 -17.54
C GLY A 383 -19.04 7.07 -16.79
N LYS A 384 -19.62 6.45 -15.75
CA LYS A 384 -20.77 6.98 -15.02
C LYS A 384 -20.39 7.82 -13.80
N ILE A 385 -19.33 7.42 -13.08
CA ILE A 385 -18.84 8.15 -11.91
C ILE A 385 -17.78 9.14 -12.37
N ARG A 386 -18.05 10.44 -12.16
CA ARG A 386 -17.12 11.50 -12.57
C ARG A 386 -15.82 11.45 -11.75
N LYS A 387 -14.68 11.76 -12.40
CA LYS A 387 -13.33 11.67 -11.80
C LYS A 387 -13.14 12.60 -10.59
N ASP A 388 -13.84 13.73 -10.55
CA ASP A 388 -13.83 14.67 -9.42
C ASP A 388 -14.48 14.08 -8.17
N VAL A 389 -15.60 13.36 -8.32
CA VAL A 389 -16.26 12.62 -7.23
C VAL A 389 -15.30 11.61 -6.62
N VAL A 390 -14.56 10.88 -7.46
CA VAL A 390 -13.55 9.91 -6.99
C VAL A 390 -12.41 10.60 -6.26
N ARG A 391 -11.92 11.75 -6.76
CA ARG A 391 -10.81 12.48 -6.14
C ARG A 391 -11.17 13.06 -4.77
N LEU A 392 -12.42 13.43 -4.56
CA LEU A 392 -12.91 13.94 -3.26
C LEU A 392 -13.08 12.81 -2.21
N GLY A 393 -12.83 11.56 -2.57
CA GLY A 393 -12.78 10.42 -1.66
C GLY A 393 -14.13 9.78 -1.37
N THR A 394 -14.12 8.83 -0.43
CA THR A 394 -15.23 7.91 -0.15
C THR A 394 -16.57 8.61 0.09
N GLU A 395 -16.62 9.67 0.89
CA GLU A 395 -17.88 10.36 1.22
C GLU A 395 -18.57 10.94 -0.02
N SER A 396 -17.78 11.47 -0.96
CA SER A 396 -18.32 12.01 -2.22
C SER A 396 -18.83 10.90 -3.13
N ILE A 397 -18.11 9.77 -3.20
CA ILE A 397 -18.53 8.57 -3.93
C ILE A 397 -19.85 8.04 -3.34
N MET A 398 -19.93 7.88 -2.03
CA MET A 398 -21.12 7.39 -1.35
C MET A 398 -22.31 8.34 -1.56
N LYS A 399 -22.11 9.66 -1.46
CA LYS A 399 -23.17 10.65 -1.75
C LYS A 399 -23.65 10.56 -3.21
N PHE A 400 -22.72 10.40 -4.15
CA PHE A 400 -23.06 10.23 -5.57
C PHE A 400 -23.88 8.96 -5.82
N LEU A 401 -23.50 7.83 -5.23
CA LEU A 401 -24.23 6.57 -5.37
C LEU A 401 -25.61 6.60 -4.69
N ARG A 402 -25.74 7.27 -3.53
CA ARG A 402 -27.05 7.47 -2.85
C ARG A 402 -28.03 8.23 -3.74
N ASN A 403 -27.56 9.29 -4.40
CA ASN A 403 -28.40 10.06 -5.32
C ASN A 403 -28.86 9.25 -6.53
N ARG A 404 -28.13 8.20 -6.93
CA ARG A 404 -28.56 7.28 -8.00
C ARG A 404 -29.63 6.30 -7.55
N LEU A 405 -29.55 5.78 -6.32
CA LEU A 405 -30.58 4.90 -5.76
C LEU A 405 -31.95 5.58 -5.69
N THR A 406 -31.99 6.86 -5.33
CA THR A 406 -33.24 7.62 -5.27
C THR A 406 -33.90 7.87 -6.63
N ILE A 407 -33.17 7.66 -7.73
CA ILE A 407 -33.67 7.80 -9.10
C ILE A 407 -34.24 6.46 -9.61
N ASP A 408 -33.69 5.33 -9.16
CA ASP A 408 -34.06 3.98 -9.63
C ASP A 408 -35.34 3.40 -8.96
N ASP A 409 -35.73 3.86 -7.75
CA ASP A 409 -36.93 3.38 -7.02
C ASP A 409 -38.27 3.97 -7.53
N GLY A 410 -38.26 4.75 -8.61
CA GLY A 410 -39.45 5.22 -9.34
C GLY A 410 -39.55 4.53 -10.70
N SER A 411 -40.55 3.67 -10.89
CA SER A 411 -40.79 2.80 -12.07
C SER A 411 -40.42 3.36 -13.46
N ALA A 412 -39.85 2.47 -14.27
CA ALA A 412 -39.47 2.63 -15.68
C ALA A 412 -40.51 3.30 -16.61
N SER A 413 -40.03 4.23 -17.45
CA SER A 413 -40.56 4.45 -18.80
C SER A 413 -39.42 4.86 -19.75
N ASN A 414 -39.39 4.25 -20.93
CA ASN A 414 -38.39 4.41 -21.98
C ASN A 414 -38.18 5.86 -22.44
N ASN A 415 -36.90 6.29 -22.55
CA ASN A 415 -36.28 6.91 -23.75
C ASN A 415 -34.81 7.29 -23.47
N ASP A 416 -33.91 6.93 -24.39
CA ASP A 416 -32.50 7.36 -24.46
C ASP A 416 -32.35 8.90 -24.54
N PRO A 417 -31.17 9.47 -24.23
CA PRO A 417 -31.01 10.60 -23.33
C PRO A 417 -31.23 11.93 -24.05
N LYS A 418 -32.50 12.30 -24.22
CA LYS A 418 -32.89 13.69 -24.43
C LYS A 418 -33.04 14.33 -23.06
N THR A 419 -32.13 15.27 -22.79
CA THR A 419 -32.31 16.44 -21.92
C THR A 419 -33.71 16.51 -21.30
N PHE A 420 -33.88 16.02 -20.09
CA PHE A 420 -35.10 16.21 -19.31
C PHE A 420 -34.82 17.17 -18.18
N ASP A 421 -35.56 18.28 -18.26
CA ASP A 421 -35.81 19.24 -17.21
C ASP A 421 -36.17 18.56 -15.90
N ILE A 422 -35.57 19.07 -14.84
CA ILE A 422 -35.85 18.74 -13.44
C ILE A 422 -37.33 19.08 -13.16
N PRO A 423 -38.19 18.14 -12.71
CA PRO A 423 -39.41 18.52 -12.04
C PRO A 423 -38.99 19.18 -10.72
N LYS A 424 -39.33 20.45 -10.56
CA LYS A 424 -39.14 21.25 -9.35
C LYS A 424 -39.59 20.44 -8.12
N THR A 425 -38.63 19.86 -7.38
CA THR A 425 -38.82 19.66 -5.95
C THR A 425 -38.96 21.05 -5.37
N VAL A 426 -40.13 21.35 -4.81
CA VAL A 426 -40.36 22.59 -4.08
C VAL A 426 -39.37 22.59 -2.92
N GLU A 427 -38.27 23.31 -3.12
CA GLU A 427 -37.32 23.70 -2.09
C GLU A 427 -38.17 24.34 -0.99
N THR A 428 -38.12 23.82 0.22
CA THR A 428 -38.87 24.46 1.31
C THR A 428 -38.32 25.87 1.48
N ASP A 429 -39.21 26.87 1.66
CA ASP A 429 -38.82 28.29 1.73
C ASP A 429 -37.71 28.54 2.77
N ASP A 430 -37.63 27.70 3.82
CA ASP A 430 -36.61 27.78 4.86
C ASP A 430 -35.23 27.26 4.42
N GLU A 431 -35.15 26.23 3.58
CA GLU A 431 -33.89 25.72 3.03
C GLU A 431 -33.33 26.67 1.98
N ARG A 432 -34.20 27.23 1.13
CA ARG A 432 -33.84 28.28 0.17
C ARG A 432 -33.36 29.54 0.88
N LYS A 433 -34.07 30.02 1.90
CA LYS A 433 -33.65 31.19 2.72
C LYS A 433 -32.32 30.96 3.44
N ARG A 434 -32.09 29.76 3.99
CA ARG A 434 -30.82 29.44 4.69
C ARG A 434 -29.62 29.39 3.74
N ARG A 435 -29.78 28.77 2.56
CA ARG A 435 -28.75 28.75 1.53
C ARG A 435 -28.42 30.16 1.03
N VAL A 436 -29.45 30.92 0.68
CA VAL A 436 -29.32 32.33 0.24
C VAL A 436 -28.63 33.17 1.33
N TYR A 437 -29.02 33.04 2.59
CA TYR A 437 -28.40 33.75 3.71
C TYR A 437 -26.91 33.40 3.87
N THR A 438 -26.57 32.12 3.70
CA THR A 438 -25.19 31.63 3.82
C THR A 438 -24.31 32.15 2.68
N GLU A 439 -24.82 32.13 1.44
CA GLU A 439 -24.09 32.66 0.28
C GLU A 439 -23.92 34.19 0.36
N HIS A 440 -24.94 34.94 0.80
CA HIS A 440 -24.82 36.39 1.08
C HIS A 440 -23.77 36.68 2.17
N HIS A 441 -23.79 35.91 3.26
CA HIS A 441 -22.85 36.09 4.36
C HIS A 441 -21.40 35.81 3.90
N VAL A 442 -21.16 34.77 3.11
CA VAL A 442 -19.82 34.43 2.60
C VAL A 442 -19.32 35.53 1.66
N VAL A 443 -20.12 36.01 0.72
CA VAL A 443 -19.71 37.06 -0.21
C VAL A 443 -19.46 38.38 0.54
N ARG A 444 -20.32 38.75 1.49
CA ARG A 444 -20.16 39.97 2.28
C ARG A 444 -18.92 39.95 3.19
N SER A 445 -18.61 38.80 3.78
CA SER A 445 -17.48 38.64 4.68
C SER A 445 -16.13 38.54 3.95
N THR A 446 -16.11 37.93 2.77
CA THR A 446 -14.87 37.68 2.01
C THR A 446 -14.64 38.66 0.87
N GLY A 447 -15.65 39.41 0.46
CA GLY A 447 -15.64 40.24 -0.75
C GLY A 447 -15.51 39.42 -2.04
N THR A 448 -15.63 38.09 -1.97
CA THR A 448 -15.36 37.16 -3.06
C THR A 448 -16.61 36.38 -3.44
N PHE A 449 -16.93 36.39 -4.72
CA PHE A 449 -17.98 35.55 -5.30
C PHE A 449 -17.34 34.46 -6.16
N ASP A 450 -17.46 33.21 -5.72
CA ASP A 450 -16.91 32.05 -6.43
C ASP A 450 -18.03 31.19 -7.04
N PHE A 451 -18.11 31.26 -8.36
CA PHE A 451 -18.99 30.47 -9.21
C PHE A 451 -18.18 29.59 -10.16
N SER A 452 -16.95 29.24 -9.82
CA SER A 452 -16.14 28.37 -10.66
C SER A 452 -16.62 26.91 -10.64
N HIS A 453 -16.30 26.14 -11.68
CA HIS A 453 -16.51 24.69 -11.74
C HIS A 453 -17.97 24.21 -11.65
N LYS A 454 -18.95 25.07 -11.95
CA LYS A 454 -20.38 24.72 -11.92
C LYS A 454 -20.88 24.10 -13.22
N ASN A 455 -20.06 24.10 -14.28
CA ASN A 455 -20.43 23.64 -15.62
C ASN A 455 -21.68 24.40 -16.16
N ALA A 456 -21.87 25.64 -15.70
CA ALA A 456 -23.05 26.43 -16.00
C ALA A 456 -22.95 27.11 -17.37
N SER A 457 -24.09 27.20 -18.07
CA SER A 457 -24.25 27.92 -19.34
C SER A 457 -24.58 29.41 -19.19
N THR A 458 -25.07 29.82 -18.02
CA THR A 458 -25.32 31.22 -17.64
C THR A 458 -25.20 31.38 -16.12
N LEU A 459 -25.14 32.60 -15.62
CA LEU A 459 -25.35 32.86 -14.20
C LEU A 459 -26.85 32.74 -13.89
N THR A 460 -27.19 32.13 -12.76
CA THR A 460 -28.60 32.09 -12.31
C THR A 460 -29.07 33.49 -11.90
N GLU A 461 -30.37 33.77 -11.99
CA GLU A 461 -30.95 35.06 -11.54
C GLU A 461 -30.58 35.39 -10.08
N GLU A 462 -30.57 34.37 -9.21
CA GLU A 462 -30.15 34.49 -7.82
C GLU A 462 -28.67 34.89 -7.67
N SER A 463 -27.80 34.35 -8.53
CA SER A 463 -26.39 34.73 -8.55
C SER A 463 -26.21 36.17 -9.02
N ILE A 464 -27.01 36.60 -10.01
CA ILE A 464 -27.00 37.98 -10.52
C ILE A 464 -27.51 38.95 -9.45
N GLU A 465 -28.56 38.59 -8.72
CA GLU A 465 -29.10 39.38 -7.61
C GLU A 465 -28.07 39.48 -6.47
N LEU A 466 -27.44 38.37 -6.09
CA LEU A 466 -26.39 38.33 -5.08
C LEU A 466 -25.19 39.23 -5.46
N ILE A 467 -24.72 39.15 -6.70
CA ILE A 467 -23.64 40.01 -7.22
C ILE A 467 -24.07 41.48 -7.19
N SER A 468 -25.30 41.79 -7.60
CA SER A 468 -25.82 43.16 -7.65
C SER A 468 -25.97 43.77 -6.25
N LYS A 469 -26.34 42.95 -5.27
CA LYS A 469 -26.62 43.37 -3.89
C LYS A 469 -25.35 43.47 -3.04
N GLU A 470 -24.54 42.43 -3.01
CA GLU A 470 -23.34 42.36 -2.16
C GLU A 470 -22.09 42.97 -2.83
N LYS A 471 -22.14 43.20 -4.15
CA LYS A 471 -21.12 43.91 -4.95
C LYS A 471 -19.69 43.39 -4.67
N PRO A 472 -19.38 42.11 -4.91
CA PRO A 472 -18.07 41.55 -4.62
C PRO A 472 -16.93 42.31 -5.34
N SER A 473 -15.75 42.38 -4.70
CA SER A 473 -14.53 42.93 -5.31
C SER A 473 -13.73 41.87 -6.09
N HIS A 474 -13.94 40.59 -5.79
CA HIS A 474 -13.30 39.46 -6.48
C HIS A 474 -14.36 38.51 -7.02
N VAL A 475 -14.31 38.19 -8.31
CA VAL A 475 -15.31 37.35 -8.98
C VAL A 475 -14.60 36.22 -9.73
N ASN A 476 -14.87 34.98 -9.34
CA ASN A 476 -14.34 33.78 -9.97
C ASN A 476 -15.43 33.00 -10.72
N LEU A 477 -15.38 33.02 -12.03
CA LEU A 477 -16.29 32.36 -12.97
C LEU A 477 -15.59 31.24 -13.78
N ALA A 478 -14.40 30.82 -13.38
CA ALA A 478 -13.57 29.91 -14.16
C ALA A 478 -14.19 28.50 -14.35
N LYS A 479 -13.85 27.82 -15.45
CA LYS A 479 -14.20 26.41 -15.69
C LYS A 479 -15.72 26.13 -15.68
N ASN A 480 -16.48 27.00 -16.31
CA ASN A 480 -17.89 26.81 -16.66
C ASN A 480 -18.04 26.58 -18.17
N LYS A 481 -19.27 26.58 -18.66
CA LYS A 481 -19.59 26.38 -20.08
C LYS A 481 -20.58 27.45 -20.54
N PHE A 482 -20.29 28.72 -20.29
CA PHE A 482 -21.23 29.79 -20.62
C PHE A 482 -21.61 29.77 -22.12
N THR A 483 -22.83 29.29 -22.46
CA THR A 483 -23.30 28.98 -23.82
C THR A 483 -24.83 28.82 -23.91
N GLU A 484 -25.60 29.82 -24.33
CA GLU A 484 -27.00 29.63 -24.76
C GLU A 484 -27.23 30.29 -26.14
N MET A 485 -28.08 29.70 -27.00
CA MET A 485 -28.23 29.98 -28.46
C MET A 485 -29.70 30.33 -28.85
N PRO A 486 -29.98 30.99 -30.01
CA PRO A 486 -29.07 31.62 -30.96
C PRO A 486 -29.33 33.13 -31.20
N ILE A 487 -28.25 33.89 -31.18
CA ILE A 487 -27.84 35.03 -32.03
C ILE A 487 -26.96 35.91 -31.13
N ALA A 488 -25.67 35.98 -31.48
CA ALA A 488 -24.59 36.78 -30.88
C ALA A 488 -23.86 36.21 -29.64
N PHE A 489 -22.64 35.72 -29.92
CA PHE A 489 -21.38 35.83 -29.17
C PHE A 489 -21.40 35.81 -27.63
N VAL A 490 -20.74 34.80 -27.06
CA VAL A 490 -20.57 34.59 -25.61
C VAL A 490 -19.76 35.75 -24.99
N ARG A 491 -20.42 36.58 -24.17
CA ARG A 491 -19.83 37.73 -23.44
C ARG A 491 -19.82 37.47 -21.93
N LEU A 492 -18.98 38.21 -21.20
CA LEU A 492 -19.11 38.29 -19.74
C LEU A 492 -20.46 38.96 -19.35
N PRO A 493 -21.08 38.54 -18.23
CA PRO A 493 -22.31 39.16 -17.73
C PRO A 493 -22.15 40.66 -17.51
N SER A 494 -23.07 41.47 -18.07
CA SER A 494 -22.98 42.94 -18.05
C SER A 494 -22.96 43.53 -16.63
N VAL A 495 -23.61 42.85 -15.67
CA VAL A 495 -23.62 43.23 -14.26
C VAL A 495 -22.21 43.41 -13.66
N LEU A 496 -21.22 42.64 -14.14
CA LEU A 496 -19.84 42.73 -13.65
C LEU A 496 -19.20 44.08 -14.00
N TYR A 497 -19.59 44.68 -15.12
CA TYR A 497 -19.06 45.97 -15.57
C TYR A 497 -19.66 47.15 -14.80
N GLU A 498 -20.72 46.95 -14.00
CA GLU A 498 -21.32 47.98 -13.17
C GLU A 498 -20.73 48.01 -11.74
N LEU A 499 -19.88 47.04 -11.40
CA LEU A 499 -19.29 46.91 -10.08
C LEU A 499 -18.11 47.87 -9.89
N LYS A 500 -18.38 49.06 -9.36
CA LYS A 500 -17.38 50.12 -9.10
C LYS A 500 -16.24 49.75 -8.15
N GLN A 501 -16.25 48.56 -7.54
CA GLN A 501 -15.24 48.09 -6.60
C GLN A 501 -14.57 46.79 -7.05
N ILE A 502 -14.82 46.35 -8.29
CA ILE A 502 -14.23 45.12 -8.81
C ILE A 502 -12.74 45.29 -9.04
N GLN A 503 -11.96 44.38 -8.46
CA GLN A 503 -10.51 44.31 -8.55
C GLN A 503 -10.04 43.07 -9.30
N GLU A 504 -10.79 41.97 -9.23
CA GLU A 504 -10.42 40.72 -9.87
C GLU A 504 -11.59 40.05 -10.59
N ILE A 505 -11.33 39.64 -11.84
CA ILE A 505 -12.23 38.80 -12.63
C ILE A 505 -11.42 37.60 -13.15
N LEU A 506 -11.78 36.40 -12.70
CA LEU A 506 -11.24 35.13 -13.19
C LEU A 506 -12.29 34.41 -14.03
N ALA A 507 -12.12 34.38 -15.34
CA ALA A 507 -13.04 33.75 -16.29
C ALA A 507 -12.32 32.80 -17.26
N ASN A 508 -11.22 32.18 -16.82
CA ASN A 508 -10.47 31.22 -17.62
C ASN A 508 -11.20 29.89 -17.84
N ASP A 509 -10.81 29.18 -18.90
CA ASP A 509 -11.33 27.86 -19.27
C ASP A 509 -12.86 27.86 -19.46
N ASN A 510 -13.36 28.87 -20.19
CA ASN A 510 -14.76 29.05 -20.54
C ASN A 510 -14.92 29.07 -22.08
N GLN A 511 -16.05 29.57 -22.59
CA GLN A 511 -16.33 29.66 -24.03
C GLN A 511 -16.58 31.11 -24.51
N LEU A 512 -16.02 32.12 -23.82
CA LEU A 512 -16.17 33.54 -24.18
C LEU A 512 -15.66 33.79 -25.60
N VAL A 513 -16.40 34.55 -26.40
CA VAL A 513 -16.05 34.86 -27.80
C VAL A 513 -15.67 36.33 -27.99
N GLU A 514 -16.16 37.22 -27.13
CA GLU A 514 -15.79 38.64 -27.17
C GLU A 514 -15.84 39.29 -25.78
N LEU A 515 -15.15 40.44 -25.67
CA LEU A 515 -15.14 41.27 -24.48
C LEU A 515 -15.77 42.63 -24.80
N ASP A 516 -16.64 43.11 -23.92
CA ASP A 516 -17.32 44.40 -24.11
C ASP A 516 -16.39 45.56 -23.77
N ALA A 517 -15.95 46.28 -24.81
CA ALA A 517 -15.07 47.45 -24.68
C ALA A 517 -15.68 48.55 -23.79
N ASN A 518 -16.99 48.83 -23.94
CA ASN A 518 -17.67 49.85 -23.16
C ASN A 518 -17.82 49.42 -21.69
N GLY A 519 -18.05 48.13 -21.46
CA GLY A 519 -18.07 47.54 -20.12
C GLY A 519 -16.72 47.63 -19.41
N ILE A 520 -15.63 47.28 -20.11
CA ILE A 520 -14.26 47.36 -19.56
C ILE A 520 -13.90 48.80 -19.15
N MET A 521 -14.31 49.80 -19.93
CA MET A 521 -14.10 51.21 -19.59
C MET A 521 -14.76 51.63 -18.27
N LYS A 522 -15.88 51.00 -17.88
CA LYS A 522 -16.55 51.32 -16.61
C LYS A 522 -15.78 50.83 -15.38
N ILE A 523 -14.99 49.76 -15.53
CA ILE A 523 -14.21 49.14 -14.46
C ILE A 523 -12.69 49.40 -14.58
N SER A 524 -12.29 50.25 -15.53
CA SER A 524 -10.88 50.46 -15.87
C SER A 524 -10.07 51.11 -14.74
N THR A 525 -10.72 51.86 -13.85
CA THR A 525 -10.08 52.53 -12.72
C THR A 525 -9.90 51.63 -11.50
N THR A 526 -10.47 50.42 -11.49
CA THR A 526 -10.44 49.53 -10.31
C THR A 526 -9.87 48.14 -10.59
N LEU A 527 -10.03 47.61 -11.81
CA LEU A 527 -9.62 46.25 -12.16
C LEU A 527 -8.10 46.08 -12.10
N CYS A 528 -7.65 45.14 -11.26
CA CYS A 528 -6.25 44.81 -10.99
C CYS A 528 -5.80 43.48 -11.62
N THR A 529 -6.70 42.49 -11.66
CA THR A 529 -6.45 41.16 -12.23
C THR A 529 -7.56 40.78 -13.19
N PHE A 530 -7.20 40.40 -14.40
CA PHE A 530 -8.16 39.89 -15.39
C PHE A 530 -7.63 38.65 -16.08
N ASN A 531 -8.28 37.51 -15.84
CA ASN A 531 -7.89 36.24 -16.44
C ASN A 531 -8.99 35.69 -17.34
N VAL A 532 -8.75 35.71 -18.65
CA VAL A 532 -9.65 35.18 -19.68
C VAL A 532 -8.97 34.11 -20.53
N ARG A 533 -7.96 33.45 -19.96
CA ARG A 533 -7.19 32.38 -20.60
C ARG A 533 -8.10 31.24 -21.09
N ASN A 534 -7.72 30.58 -22.19
CA ASN A 534 -8.39 29.39 -22.72
C ASN A 534 -9.90 29.62 -22.96
N ASN A 535 -10.22 30.68 -23.70
CA ASN A 535 -11.55 30.99 -24.20
C ASN A 535 -11.51 31.01 -25.76
N ASN A 536 -12.59 31.45 -26.40
CA ASN A 536 -12.73 31.59 -27.85
C ASN A 536 -12.69 33.05 -28.32
N ILE A 537 -12.00 33.94 -27.58
CA ILE A 537 -11.97 35.38 -27.85
C ILE A 537 -11.23 35.68 -29.17
N GLN A 538 -11.94 36.30 -30.11
CA GLN A 538 -11.41 36.55 -31.48
C GLN A 538 -10.58 37.83 -31.60
N ARG A 539 -10.82 38.83 -30.74
CA ARG A 539 -10.05 40.08 -30.68
C ARG A 539 -10.06 40.65 -29.27
N LEU A 540 -8.93 41.18 -28.82
CA LEU A 540 -8.85 41.93 -27.57
C LEU A 540 -9.21 43.41 -27.81
N PRO A 541 -10.09 44.02 -26.99
CA PRO A 541 -10.42 45.43 -27.09
C PRO A 541 -9.23 46.31 -26.66
N PRO A 542 -8.81 47.29 -27.48
CA PRO A 542 -7.73 48.23 -27.12
C PRO A 542 -7.98 49.00 -25.82
N GLU A 543 -9.24 49.16 -25.42
CA GLU A 543 -9.70 49.80 -24.19
C GLU A 543 -9.14 49.15 -22.92
N LEU A 544 -8.71 47.87 -22.96
CA LEU A 544 -7.99 47.25 -21.84
C LEU A 544 -6.70 48.00 -21.47
N SER A 545 -6.08 48.70 -22.43
CA SER A 545 -4.89 49.53 -22.18
C SER A 545 -5.16 50.75 -21.28
N LYS A 546 -6.43 51.14 -21.13
CA LYS A 546 -6.90 52.22 -20.25
C LYS A 546 -7.15 51.73 -18.81
N CYS A 547 -7.05 50.43 -18.54
CA CYS A 547 -7.11 49.90 -17.18
C CYS A 547 -5.79 50.16 -16.43
N THR A 548 -5.63 51.36 -15.87
CA THR A 548 -4.35 51.84 -15.30
C THR A 548 -3.88 51.04 -14.09
N LEU A 549 -4.78 50.35 -13.39
CA LEU A 549 -4.45 49.52 -12.23
C LEU A 549 -4.23 48.04 -12.58
N LEU A 550 -4.39 47.63 -13.84
CA LEU A 550 -4.30 46.23 -14.27
C LEU A 550 -2.85 45.72 -14.20
N LYS A 551 -2.57 44.88 -13.20
CA LYS A 551 -1.25 44.28 -12.94
C LYS A 551 -1.10 42.91 -13.62
N SER A 552 -2.19 42.16 -13.68
CA SER A 552 -2.21 40.80 -14.21
C SER A 552 -3.28 40.66 -15.30
N LEU A 553 -2.85 40.36 -16.52
CA LEU A 553 -3.72 40.07 -17.66
C LEU A 553 -3.28 38.75 -18.30
N ASP A 554 -4.07 37.70 -18.13
CA ASP A 554 -3.85 36.42 -18.83
C ASP A 554 -4.92 36.24 -19.91
N VAL A 555 -4.46 36.22 -21.16
CA VAL A 555 -5.25 36.10 -22.38
C VAL A 555 -4.80 34.91 -23.23
N ALA A 556 -3.87 34.10 -22.74
CA ALA A 556 -3.29 33.00 -23.51
C ALA A 556 -4.33 31.92 -23.85
N GLY A 557 -4.10 31.17 -24.93
CA GLY A 557 -5.01 30.09 -25.35
C GLY A 557 -6.33 30.55 -25.97
N ASN A 558 -6.42 31.81 -26.40
CA ASN A 558 -7.52 32.34 -27.21
C ASN A 558 -7.16 32.38 -28.70
N PRO A 559 -8.14 32.37 -29.63
CA PRO A 559 -7.92 32.30 -31.09
C PRO A 559 -7.54 33.64 -31.76
N PHE A 560 -7.50 34.77 -31.04
CA PHE A 560 -7.12 36.06 -31.64
C PHE A 560 -5.70 36.05 -32.23
N LYS A 561 -5.50 36.78 -33.34
CA LYS A 561 -4.20 36.83 -34.06
C LYS A 561 -3.21 37.84 -33.47
N LEU A 562 -3.72 38.91 -32.84
CA LEU A 562 -2.95 40.00 -32.25
C LEU A 562 -3.49 40.32 -30.85
N PRO A 563 -2.64 40.55 -29.83
CA PRO A 563 -1.17 40.52 -29.86
C PRO A 563 -0.60 39.12 -30.19
N ARG A 564 0.54 39.07 -30.88
CA ARG A 564 1.19 37.80 -31.23
C ARG A 564 1.56 37.01 -29.97
N PRO A 565 1.63 35.66 -30.01
CA PRO A 565 2.01 34.85 -28.85
C PRO A 565 3.33 35.29 -28.17
N ALA A 566 4.31 35.76 -28.95
CA ALA A 566 5.57 36.29 -28.43
C ALA A 566 5.39 37.56 -27.58
N THR A 567 4.40 38.40 -27.90
CA THR A 567 4.03 39.59 -27.10
C THR A 567 3.30 39.17 -25.84
N ILE A 568 2.40 38.18 -25.92
CA ILE A 568 1.70 37.61 -24.75
C ILE A 568 2.70 37.02 -23.75
N ALA A 569 3.72 36.31 -24.24
CA ALA A 569 4.76 35.70 -23.41
C ALA A 569 5.64 36.71 -22.65
N LYS A 570 5.72 37.97 -23.12
CA LYS A 570 6.43 39.06 -22.42
C LYS A 570 5.65 39.62 -21.22
N GLY A 571 4.41 39.17 -21.02
CA GLY A 571 3.59 39.50 -19.86
C GLY A 571 2.68 40.72 -20.03
N THR A 572 1.92 41.05 -18.97
CA THR A 572 0.84 42.04 -18.95
C THR A 572 1.22 43.38 -19.60
N GLN A 573 2.37 43.96 -19.24
CA GLN A 573 2.77 45.29 -19.72
C GLN A 573 2.98 45.33 -21.24
N ALA A 574 3.58 44.29 -21.81
CA ALA A 574 3.79 44.19 -23.26
C ALA A 574 2.47 44.03 -24.02
N ILE A 575 1.48 43.34 -23.43
CA ILE A 575 0.13 43.23 -23.97
C ILE A 575 -0.56 44.60 -23.95
N LEU A 576 -0.52 45.32 -22.82
CA LEU A 576 -1.16 46.62 -22.68
C LEU A 576 -0.53 47.70 -23.57
N GLU A 577 0.80 47.69 -23.74
CA GLU A 577 1.52 48.58 -24.65
C GLU A 577 1.13 48.33 -26.11
N HIS A 578 1.03 47.05 -26.53
CA HIS A 578 0.55 46.70 -27.85
C HIS A 578 -0.88 47.18 -28.10
N LEU A 579 -1.77 47.04 -27.12
CA LEU A 579 -3.15 47.53 -27.21
C LEU A 579 -3.22 49.07 -27.21
N ARG A 580 -2.33 49.76 -26.49
CA ARG A 580 -2.26 51.23 -26.48
C ARG A 580 -1.88 51.79 -27.84
N ASN A 581 -0.95 51.16 -28.54
CA ASN A 581 -0.54 51.61 -29.88
C ASN A 581 -1.67 51.48 -30.92
N GLN A 582 -2.65 50.57 -30.70
CA GLN A 582 -3.85 50.46 -31.54
C GLN A 582 -4.91 51.55 -31.29
N LEU A 583 -4.73 52.42 -30.29
CA LEU A 583 -5.60 53.58 -30.04
C LEU A 583 -5.03 54.90 -30.57
N ILE A 584 -3.77 54.90 -31.02
CA ILE A 584 -3.04 56.10 -31.48
C ILE A 584 -3.04 56.18 -33.02
N GLU A 585 -3.29 55.06 -33.70
CA GLU A 585 -3.70 54.97 -35.12
C GLU A 585 -5.21 55.06 -35.25
#